data_AF-A0A3S0VK10-F1
#
_entry.id   AF-A0A3S0VK10-F1
#
_cell.length_a   1.000
_cell.length_b   1.000
_cell.length_c   1.000
_cell.angle_alpha   90.00
_cell.angle_beta   90.00
_cell.angle_gamma   90.00
#
_symmetry.space_group_name_H-M   'P 1'
#
loop_
_entity.id
_entity.type
_entity.pdbx_description
1 polymer ?
#
loop_
_entity_poly.entity_id
_entity_poly.type
_entity_poly.pdbx_seq_one_letter_code
_entity_poly.pdbx_strand_id
1 'polypeptide(L)'
;MRFLICLYLGLLPFISYAEATLPAGCEAVAVQGDSVTLKAKKPKVVFIHNLSKSDLWLTHPVTDPSASAGWTSRIQADHWSALAVDKPSFVVSCIESKPGHEQEIPCEGAIAVCQWKGAKFPENSQGTFWAGEDLPLAELTAAIGGRGFVLPANK
;
A
#
# COMPACT_ATOMS: atom_id res chain seq x y z
N MET A 1 52.78 -26.08 -10.33
CA MET A 1 52.10 -24.82 -9.89
C MET A 1 51.42 -24.17 -11.08
N ARG A 2 50.16 -24.52 -11.41
CA ARG A 2 49.38 -23.85 -12.47
C ARG A 2 47.87 -24.22 -12.49
N PHE A 3 47.29 -24.55 -11.33
CA PHE A 3 45.86 -24.92 -11.22
C PHE A 3 45.21 -24.39 -9.92
N LEU A 4 45.52 -23.15 -9.53
CA LEU A 4 44.98 -22.54 -8.30
C LEU A 4 44.38 -21.14 -8.51
N ILE A 5 44.01 -20.78 -9.75
CA ILE A 5 43.52 -19.43 -10.08
C ILE A 5 42.01 -19.40 -10.45
N CYS A 6 41.34 -20.55 -10.60
CA CYS A 6 39.93 -20.57 -11.01
C CYS A 6 38.89 -20.46 -9.88
N LEU A 7 39.28 -20.43 -8.61
CA LEU A 7 38.33 -20.55 -7.49
C LEU A 7 37.86 -19.21 -6.87
N TYR A 8 38.25 -18.05 -7.42
CA TYR A 8 38.01 -16.74 -6.76
C TYR A 8 37.07 -15.77 -7.50
N LEU A 9 36.51 -16.15 -8.66
CA LEU A 9 35.65 -15.25 -9.46
C LEU A 9 34.13 -15.41 -9.26
N GLY A 10 33.69 -16.12 -8.21
CA GLY A 10 32.29 -16.54 -8.03
C GLY A 10 31.52 -15.89 -6.88
N LEU A 11 32.04 -14.86 -6.22
CA LEU A 11 31.39 -14.21 -5.07
C LEU A 11 31.24 -12.70 -5.31
N LEU A 12 30.38 -12.33 -6.25
CA LEU A 12 29.78 -11.00 -6.24
C LEU A 12 28.57 -11.06 -5.28
N PRO A 13 28.57 -10.31 -4.16
CA PRO A 13 27.36 -10.18 -3.37
C PRO A 13 26.35 -9.41 -4.21
N PHE A 14 25.23 -10.07 -4.55
CA PHE A 14 24.04 -9.38 -5.02
C PHE A 14 23.50 -8.53 -3.86
N ILE A 15 23.97 -7.31 -3.73
CA ILE A 15 23.41 -6.33 -2.80
C ILE A 15 22.06 -5.92 -3.39
N SER A 16 20.99 -6.62 -2.99
CA SER A 16 19.62 -6.20 -3.28
C SER A 16 19.24 -5.13 -2.25
N TYR A 17 19.21 -3.87 -2.67
CA TYR A 17 18.55 -2.81 -1.93
C TYR A 17 17.04 -2.92 -2.20
N ALA A 18 16.29 -3.48 -1.25
CA ALA A 18 14.84 -3.32 -1.23
C ALA A 18 14.54 -1.97 -0.55
N GLU A 19 14.68 -0.89 -1.30
CA GLU A 19 14.25 0.43 -0.83
C GLU A 19 12.76 0.57 -1.21
N ALA A 20 11.88 0.51 -0.21
CA ALA A 20 10.49 0.91 -0.39
C ALA A 20 10.46 2.43 -0.58
N THR A 21 10.85 2.90 -1.77
CA THR A 21 10.81 4.31 -2.12
C THR A 21 9.36 4.68 -2.35
N LEU A 22 8.79 5.41 -1.39
CA LEU A 22 7.48 6.01 -1.57
C LEU A 22 7.46 6.87 -2.84
N PRO A 23 6.32 6.96 -3.54
CA PRO A 23 6.20 7.81 -4.70
C PRO A 23 6.58 9.24 -4.31
N ALA A 24 7.41 9.88 -5.12
CA ALA A 24 7.84 11.23 -4.82
C ALA A 24 6.61 12.14 -4.64
N GLY A 25 6.55 12.87 -3.53
CA GLY A 25 5.45 13.81 -3.23
C GLY A 25 4.36 13.21 -2.36
N CYS A 26 4.43 11.90 -2.13
CA CYS A 26 3.62 11.19 -1.18
C CYS A 26 4.29 11.23 0.21
N GLU A 27 3.62 11.82 1.19
CA GLU A 27 4.18 11.93 2.54
C GLU A 27 4.00 10.63 3.31
N ALA A 28 5.09 10.11 3.88
CA ALA A 28 5.05 8.90 4.69
C ALA A 28 4.04 9.00 5.85
N VAL A 29 3.31 7.90 6.07
CA VAL A 29 2.46 7.70 7.24
C VAL A 29 3.09 6.59 8.07
N ALA A 30 3.34 6.87 9.35
CA ALA A 30 3.87 5.86 10.26
C ALA A 30 2.85 4.72 10.43
N VAL A 31 3.33 3.49 10.27
CA VAL A 31 2.60 2.25 10.54
C VAL A 31 3.21 1.63 11.79
N GLN A 32 2.40 1.36 12.81
CA GLN A 32 2.87 0.85 14.10
C GLN A 32 1.92 -0.25 14.60
N GLY A 33 2.46 -1.40 14.96
CA GLY A 33 1.71 -2.55 15.44
C GLY A 33 0.78 -3.17 14.39
N ASP A 34 -0.42 -3.54 14.84
CA ASP A 34 -1.34 -4.40 14.12
C ASP A 34 -2.17 -3.70 13.02
N SER A 35 -2.25 -2.37 13.07
CA SER A 35 -3.06 -1.60 12.13
C SER A 35 -2.46 -0.23 11.84
N VAL A 36 -2.92 0.41 10.76
CA VAL A 36 -2.63 1.81 10.46
C VAL A 36 -3.90 2.64 10.60
N THR A 37 -3.79 3.77 11.32
CA THR A 37 -4.90 4.74 11.44
C THR A 37 -4.68 5.92 10.50
N LEU A 38 -5.49 5.99 9.46
CA LEU A 38 -5.51 7.08 8.48
C LEU A 38 -6.41 8.21 9.00
N LYS A 39 -5.80 9.33 9.41
CA LYS A 39 -6.53 10.48 9.99
C LYS A 39 -6.76 11.57 8.96
N ALA A 40 -7.99 11.83 8.52
CA ALA A 40 -8.28 12.86 7.51
C ALA A 40 -9.12 14.01 8.06
N LYS A 41 -8.53 15.21 8.21
CA LYS A 41 -9.30 16.45 8.48
C LYS A 41 -9.96 17.01 7.22
N LYS A 42 -9.45 16.62 6.06
CA LYS A 42 -9.91 16.95 4.71
C LYS A 42 -9.70 15.70 3.85
N PRO A 43 -10.49 15.51 2.77
CA PRO A 43 -10.29 14.41 1.82
C PRO A 43 -8.83 14.29 1.39
N LYS A 44 -8.30 13.07 1.38
CA LYS A 44 -6.94 12.78 0.91
C LYS A 44 -6.88 11.45 0.18
N VAL A 45 -5.92 11.32 -0.72
CA VAL A 45 -5.59 10.05 -1.36
C VAL A 45 -4.44 9.42 -0.59
N VAL A 46 -4.62 8.18 -0.16
CA VAL A 46 -3.61 7.38 0.54
C VAL A 46 -3.19 6.24 -0.37
N PHE A 47 -1.89 6.02 -0.50
CA PHE A 47 -1.32 4.88 -1.19
C PHE A 47 -0.80 3.90 -0.15
N ILE A 48 -1.07 2.62 -0.35
CA ILE A 48 -0.65 1.51 0.50
C ILE A 48 0.10 0.52 -0.39
N HIS A 49 1.33 0.20 -0.03
CA HIS A 49 2.20 -0.76 -0.74
C HIS A 49 2.37 -2.01 0.10
N ASN A 50 2.31 -3.17 -0.54
CA ASN A 50 2.64 -4.43 0.11
C ASN A 50 4.15 -4.69 0.05
N LEU A 51 4.81 -4.64 1.21
CA LEU A 51 6.24 -4.93 1.38
C LEU A 51 6.51 -6.42 1.61
N SER A 52 5.47 -7.19 1.91
CA SER A 52 5.59 -8.61 2.16
C SER A 52 5.77 -9.38 0.84
N LYS A 53 6.26 -10.61 0.95
CA LYS A 53 6.41 -11.54 -0.19
C LYS A 53 5.13 -12.31 -0.51
N SER A 54 4.07 -12.07 0.23
CA SER A 54 2.79 -12.75 0.17
C SER A 54 1.69 -11.75 -0.13
N ASP A 55 0.56 -12.24 -0.59
CA ASP A 55 -0.61 -11.39 -0.75
C ASP A 55 -1.19 -11.07 0.62
N LEU A 56 -1.64 -9.83 0.77
CA LEU A 56 -2.31 -9.35 1.96
C LEU A 56 -3.74 -8.95 1.62
N TRP A 57 -4.60 -9.00 2.61
CA TRP A 57 -5.93 -8.41 2.58
C TRP A 57 -5.94 -7.23 3.54
N LEU A 58 -6.11 -6.03 2.98
CA LEU A 58 -6.27 -4.80 3.74
C LEU A 58 -7.74 -4.64 4.06
N THR A 59 -8.09 -4.58 5.35
CA THR A 59 -9.50 -4.50 5.76
C THR A 59 -9.73 -3.39 6.77
N HIS A 60 -10.94 -2.83 6.77
CA HIS A 60 -11.40 -1.98 7.87
C HIS A 60 -12.11 -2.84 8.90
N PRO A 61 -11.62 -2.93 10.16
CA PRO A 61 -12.32 -3.67 11.19
C PRO A 61 -13.67 -3.01 11.48
N VAL A 62 -14.77 -3.74 11.24
CA VAL A 62 -16.12 -3.31 11.58
C VAL A 62 -16.66 -4.17 12.72
N THR A 63 -17.17 -3.52 13.77
CA THR A 63 -17.78 -4.20 14.92
C THR A 63 -19.16 -4.78 14.63
N ASP A 64 -19.80 -4.36 13.54
CA ASP A 64 -21.07 -4.90 13.06
C ASP A 64 -21.06 -4.90 11.52
N PRO A 65 -20.75 -6.04 10.88
CA PRO A 65 -20.64 -6.14 9.43
C PRO A 65 -22.05 -6.13 8.83
N SER A 66 -22.69 -4.96 8.77
CA SER A 66 -23.76 -4.75 7.80
C SER A 66 -23.19 -5.04 6.41
N ALA A 67 -24.03 -5.55 5.50
CA ALA A 67 -23.70 -6.13 4.19
C ALA A 67 -23.07 -5.17 3.15
N SER A 68 -22.15 -4.28 3.55
CA SER A 68 -21.31 -3.45 2.68
C SER A 68 -20.00 -4.18 2.40
N ALA A 69 -20.05 -5.08 1.42
CA ALA A 69 -18.98 -5.96 0.96
C ALA A 69 -17.81 -5.25 0.20
N GLY A 70 -17.37 -4.06 0.64
CA GLY A 70 -16.42 -3.23 -0.11
C GLY A 70 -15.24 -2.65 0.69
N TRP A 71 -15.03 -3.08 1.94
CA TRP A 71 -13.96 -2.54 2.78
C TRP A 71 -12.64 -3.29 2.68
N THR A 72 -12.66 -4.48 2.11
CA THR A 72 -11.48 -5.34 2.00
C THR A 72 -10.91 -5.25 0.60
N SER A 73 -9.60 -4.99 0.51
CA SER A 73 -8.85 -5.00 -0.75
C SER A 73 -7.76 -6.05 -0.65
N ARG A 74 -7.69 -6.96 -1.63
CA ARG A 74 -6.49 -7.79 -1.81
C ARG A 74 -5.38 -6.91 -2.36
N ILE A 75 -4.15 -7.13 -1.92
CA ILE A 75 -2.97 -6.49 -2.46
C ILE A 75 -1.87 -7.54 -2.58
N GLN A 76 -1.45 -7.84 -3.81
CA GLN A 76 -0.38 -8.79 -4.06
C GLN A 76 0.96 -8.25 -3.60
N ALA A 77 1.95 -9.12 -3.47
CA ALA A 77 3.32 -8.72 -3.18
C ALA A 77 3.80 -7.65 -4.17
N ASP A 78 4.44 -6.59 -3.67
CA ASP A 78 4.95 -5.44 -4.44
C ASP A 78 3.89 -4.59 -5.18
N HIS A 79 2.60 -4.89 -5.01
CA HIS A 79 1.52 -4.07 -5.56
C HIS A 79 1.08 -2.95 -4.60
N TRP A 80 0.36 -2.00 -5.17
CA TRP A 80 -0.16 -0.83 -4.50
C TRP A 80 -1.69 -0.79 -4.58
N SER A 81 -2.32 -0.30 -3.52
CA SER A 81 -3.73 0.11 -3.50
C SER A 81 -3.84 1.58 -3.12
N ALA A 82 -4.82 2.28 -3.70
CA ALA A 82 -5.14 3.66 -3.42
C ALA A 82 -6.49 3.76 -2.70
N LEU A 83 -6.52 4.46 -1.58
CA LEU A 83 -7.71 4.71 -0.79
C LEU A 83 -8.03 6.21 -0.78
N ALA A 84 -9.23 6.57 -1.21
CA ALA A 84 -9.82 7.88 -0.96
C ALA A 84 -10.32 7.89 0.48
N VAL A 85 -9.83 8.81 1.32
CA VAL A 85 -10.21 8.90 2.74
C VAL A 85 -10.85 10.25 3.03
N ASP A 86 -12.11 10.22 3.45
CA ASP A 86 -12.90 11.40 3.85
C ASP A 86 -13.31 11.34 5.34
N LYS A 87 -13.15 10.18 5.99
CA LYS A 87 -13.45 10.02 7.43
C LYS A 87 -12.35 10.60 8.33
N PRO A 88 -12.71 11.18 9.51
CA PRO A 88 -11.75 11.70 10.48
C PRO A 88 -10.70 10.68 10.94
N SER A 89 -11.11 9.42 11.03
CA SER A 89 -10.27 8.29 11.40
C SER A 89 -10.74 7.06 10.64
N PHE A 90 -9.83 6.41 9.93
CA PHE A 90 -10.09 5.16 9.22
C PHE A 90 -8.96 4.18 9.52
N VAL A 91 -9.30 3.03 10.11
CA VAL A 91 -8.33 2.01 10.52
C VAL A 91 -8.21 0.96 9.43
N VAL A 92 -7.00 0.56 9.10
CA VAL A 92 -6.73 -0.56 8.20
C VAL A 92 -5.92 -1.61 8.94
N SER A 93 -6.44 -2.83 9.00
CA SER A 93 -5.77 -4.03 9.48
C SER A 93 -5.23 -4.86 8.31
N CYS A 94 -4.20 -5.67 8.58
CA CYS A 94 -3.53 -6.51 7.59
C CYS A 94 -3.80 -7.98 7.88
N ILE A 95 -4.36 -8.70 6.91
CA ILE A 95 -4.62 -10.14 7.02
C ILE A 95 -3.78 -10.87 5.99
N GLU A 96 -3.02 -11.86 6.44
CA GLU A 96 -2.34 -12.80 5.57
C GLU A 96 -3.26 -14.02 5.33
N SER A 97 -3.55 -14.33 4.07
CA SER A 97 -4.32 -15.51 3.69
C SER A 97 -3.41 -16.51 2.98
N LYS A 98 -3.24 -17.69 3.58
CA LYS A 98 -2.54 -18.84 3.03
C LYS A 98 -3.51 -20.02 2.97
N PRO A 99 -3.33 -20.98 2.05
CA PRO A 99 -4.20 -22.16 2.00
C PRO A 99 -4.33 -22.84 3.38
N GLY A 100 -5.55 -22.89 3.91
CA GLY A 100 -5.86 -23.47 5.23
C GLY A 100 -5.61 -22.57 6.44
N HIS A 101 -5.13 -21.34 6.26
CA HIS A 101 -4.80 -20.42 7.35
C HIS A 101 -5.06 -18.95 6.96
N GLU A 102 -5.95 -18.29 7.69
CA GLU A 102 -6.09 -16.83 7.66
C GLU A 102 -5.72 -16.29 9.04
N GLN A 103 -4.88 -15.26 9.06
CA GLN A 103 -4.44 -14.63 10.29
C GLN A 103 -4.28 -13.13 10.10
N GLU A 104 -4.73 -12.35 11.08
CA GLU A 104 -4.33 -10.95 11.20
C GLU A 104 -2.84 -10.91 11.59
N ILE A 105 -2.08 -10.07 10.89
CA ILE A 105 -0.65 -9.89 11.12
C ILE A 105 -0.35 -8.42 11.41
N PRO A 106 0.79 -8.10 12.04
CA PRO A 106 1.24 -6.73 12.15
C PRO A 106 1.33 -6.05 10.79
N CYS A 107 0.65 -4.91 10.63
CA CYS A 107 0.84 -4.06 9.46
C CYS A 107 2.25 -3.42 9.45
N GLU A 108 2.82 -3.21 10.64
CA GLU A 108 4.20 -2.74 10.79
C GLU A 108 5.19 -3.68 10.10
N GLY A 109 5.93 -3.17 9.13
CA GLY A 109 6.88 -3.94 8.32
C GLY A 109 6.24 -4.77 7.19
N ALA A 110 4.92 -4.98 7.20
CA ALA A 110 4.21 -5.66 6.12
C ALA A 110 3.75 -4.70 5.01
N ILE A 111 3.44 -3.44 5.35
CA ILE A 111 3.02 -2.42 4.38
C ILE A 111 3.78 -1.11 4.55
N ALA A 112 3.94 -0.36 3.45
CA ALA A 112 4.29 1.05 3.48
C ALA A 112 3.06 1.88 3.14
N VAL A 113 2.89 3.02 3.82
CA VAL A 113 1.74 3.89 3.62
C VAL A 113 2.22 5.32 3.41
N CYS A 114 1.61 5.99 2.45
CA CYS A 114 1.85 7.41 2.23
C CYS A 114 0.57 8.14 1.83
N GLN A 115 0.54 9.45 2.03
CA GLN A 115 -0.62 10.30 1.75
C GLN A 115 -0.26 11.48 0.86
N TRP A 116 -1.17 11.83 -0.04
CA TRP A 116 -1.03 12.99 -0.91
C TRP A 116 -1.75 14.20 -0.32
N LYS A 117 -0.98 15.22 0.10
CA LYS A 117 -1.55 16.50 0.50
C LYS A 117 -1.96 17.32 -0.72
N GLY A 118 -3.23 17.73 -0.80
CA GLY A 118 -3.71 18.58 -1.89
C GLY A 118 -4.03 17.83 -3.19
N ALA A 119 -4.19 16.50 -3.13
CA ALA A 119 -4.81 15.77 -4.21
C ALA A 119 -6.21 16.33 -4.52
N LYS A 120 -6.54 16.47 -5.80
CA LYS A 120 -7.89 16.85 -6.24
C LYS A 120 -8.71 15.60 -6.49
N PHE A 121 -9.96 15.65 -6.07
CA PHE A 121 -10.93 14.59 -6.23
C PHE A 121 -11.85 14.92 -7.40
N PRO A 122 -12.37 13.91 -8.13
CA PRO A 122 -13.36 14.12 -9.15
C PRO A 122 -14.66 14.68 -8.54
N GLU A 123 -15.43 15.43 -9.34
CA GLU A 123 -16.72 15.96 -8.92
C GLU A 123 -17.64 14.80 -8.47
N ASN A 124 -18.36 14.99 -7.36
CA ASN A 124 -19.26 13.99 -6.74
C ASN A 124 -18.59 12.77 -6.10
N SER A 125 -17.26 12.74 -5.94
CA SER A 125 -16.60 11.72 -5.13
C SER A 125 -16.68 12.07 -3.64
N GLN A 126 -17.63 11.44 -2.93
CA GLN A 126 -17.82 11.59 -1.49
C GLN A 126 -17.53 10.28 -0.75
N GLY A 127 -17.07 10.38 0.49
CA GLY A 127 -16.85 9.24 1.37
C GLY A 127 -15.49 8.57 1.23
N THR A 128 -15.30 7.51 2.01
CA THR A 128 -14.08 6.69 2.00
C THR A 128 -14.29 5.44 1.16
N PHE A 129 -13.42 5.18 0.18
CA PHE A 129 -13.51 4.04 -0.74
C PHE A 129 -12.18 3.75 -1.44
N TRP A 130 -12.05 2.56 -2.03
CA TRP A 130 -10.89 2.19 -2.85
C TRP A 130 -10.90 2.90 -4.22
N ALA A 131 -9.94 3.79 -4.42
CA ALA A 131 -9.75 4.53 -5.66
C ALA A 131 -9.04 3.68 -6.73
N GLY A 132 -8.26 2.69 -6.31
CA GLY A 132 -7.65 1.67 -7.16
C GLY A 132 -7.07 0.59 -6.27
N GLU A 133 -6.99 -0.64 -6.75
CA GLU A 133 -6.67 -1.80 -5.94
C GLU A 133 -5.70 -2.70 -6.69
N ASP A 134 -4.69 -3.20 -5.97
CA ASP A 134 -3.83 -4.29 -6.43
C ASP A 134 -3.13 -4.04 -7.79
N LEU A 135 -2.50 -2.89 -7.93
CA LEU A 135 -1.83 -2.50 -9.18
C LEU A 135 -0.36 -2.14 -8.93
N PRO A 136 0.53 -2.39 -9.90
CA PRO A 136 1.85 -1.75 -9.92
C PRO A 136 1.71 -0.23 -9.85
N LEU A 137 2.66 0.46 -9.22
CA LEU A 137 2.54 1.90 -8.91
C LEU A 137 2.17 2.78 -10.13
N ALA A 138 2.80 2.53 -11.28
CA ALA A 138 2.53 3.29 -12.50
C ALA A 138 1.10 3.08 -13.01
N GLU A 139 0.62 1.83 -12.98
CA GLU A 139 -0.73 1.46 -13.38
C GLU A 139 -1.76 2.00 -12.39
N LEU A 140 -1.50 1.93 -11.09
CA LEU A 140 -2.36 2.51 -10.06
C LEU A 140 -2.53 4.02 -10.29
N THR A 141 -1.42 4.71 -10.52
CA THR A 141 -1.41 6.16 -10.76
C THR A 141 -2.21 6.50 -12.02
N ALA A 142 -2.05 5.75 -13.10
CA ALA A 142 -2.83 5.92 -14.32
C ALA A 142 -4.32 5.61 -14.11
N ALA A 143 -4.64 4.54 -13.39
CA ALA A 143 -6.01 4.11 -13.12
C ALA A 143 -6.79 5.15 -12.31
N ILE A 144 -6.23 5.66 -11.22
CA ILE A 144 -6.90 6.72 -10.43
C ILE A 144 -6.95 8.05 -11.21
N GLY A 145 -5.95 8.33 -12.04
CA GLY A 145 -5.96 9.48 -12.95
C GLY A 145 -7.12 9.39 -13.95
N GLY A 146 -7.36 8.21 -14.53
CA GLY A 146 -8.50 7.93 -15.40
C GLY A 146 -9.86 8.06 -14.70
N ARG A 147 -9.91 7.90 -13.37
CA ARG A 147 -11.08 8.17 -12.53
C ARG A 147 -11.23 9.64 -12.14
N GLY A 148 -10.33 10.52 -12.58
CA GLY A 148 -10.39 11.97 -12.36
C GLY A 148 -9.71 12.46 -11.08
N PHE A 149 -8.93 11.61 -10.40
CA PHE A 149 -8.06 12.07 -9.32
C PHE A 149 -6.84 12.78 -9.90
N VAL A 150 -6.41 13.88 -9.28
CA VAL A 150 -5.18 14.59 -9.65
C VAL A 150 -4.25 14.62 -8.45
N LEU A 151 -3.14 13.88 -8.56
CA LEU A 151 -2.07 13.93 -7.56
C LEU A 151 -1.20 15.17 -7.81
N PRO A 152 -0.78 15.89 -6.76
CA PRO A 152 0.12 17.02 -6.92
C PRO A 152 1.47 16.54 -7.46
N ALA A 153 2.01 17.23 -8.45
CA ALA A 153 3.39 17.00 -8.87
C ALA A 153 4.35 17.37 -7.73
N ASN A 154 5.48 16.67 -7.66
CA ASN A 154 6.61 17.11 -6.85
C ASN A 154 7.01 18.52 -7.26
N LYS A 155 7.12 19.40 -6.27
CA LYS A 155 7.86 20.64 -6.45
C LYS A 155 9.32 20.40 -6.15
#